data_AF-A0A0C2MYP0-F1
#
_entry.id   AF-A0A0C2MYP0-F1
#
_cell.length_a   1.000
_cell.length_b   1.000
_cell.length_c   1.000
_cell.angle_alpha   90.00
_cell.angle_beta   90.00
_cell.angle_gamma   90.00
#
_symmetry.space_group_name_H-M   'P 1'
#
loop_
_entity.id
_entity.type
_entity.pdbx_description
1 polymer ?
#
loop_
_entity_poly.entity_id
_entity_poly.type
_entity_poly.pdbx_seq_one_letter_code
_entity_poly.pdbx_strand_id
1 'polypeptide(L)'
;MECYNPIVMNRCKQTEGDYDCSGRGTCMCGTCICPYEFSGTLCETFKVPTVRCSDIKKCMVNVFDSKELTGCNISVTKVKKLEESASFFVQTCQIIHRNCSHSFQIHINKNGTHINSITLKMLDPMEDCVRDFHSFFRKRLLQVCIITIAVAIFFYAITISIRLLYIKWKNKRDNTKKRWRQWIIVLHIFISTNRGEYESPSAPVVEHPNTDEC
;
A
#
# COMPACT_ATOMS: atom_id res chain seq x y z
N MET A 1 55.54 -10.77 -37.61
CA MET A 1 55.75 -12.23 -37.58
C MET A 1 54.66 -12.84 -38.44
N GLU A 2 55.02 -13.43 -39.57
CA GLU A 2 54.08 -14.09 -40.47
C GLU A 2 54.15 -15.60 -40.24
N CYS A 3 53.01 -16.21 -39.91
CA CYS A 3 52.88 -17.64 -39.64
C CYS A 3 51.96 -18.25 -40.70
N TYR A 4 52.47 -18.45 -41.91
CA TYR A 4 51.70 -19.01 -43.04
C TYR A 4 51.78 -20.54 -43.16
N ASN A 5 52.23 -21.25 -42.11
CA ASN A 5 52.24 -22.71 -42.15
C ASN A 5 50.83 -23.27 -41.79
N PRO A 6 50.12 -23.91 -42.74
CA PRO A 6 48.75 -24.39 -42.51
C PRO A 6 48.66 -25.48 -41.43
N ILE A 7 49.72 -26.26 -41.23
CA ILE A 7 49.79 -27.29 -40.17
C ILE A 7 49.73 -26.64 -38.79
N VAL A 8 50.32 -25.44 -38.65
CA VAL A 8 50.36 -24.70 -37.40
C VAL A 8 48.99 -24.08 -37.10
N MET A 9 48.27 -23.58 -38.11
CA MET A 9 46.94 -23.00 -37.94
C MET A 9 45.88 -24.04 -37.52
N ASN A 10 46.00 -25.28 -37.98
CA ASN A 10 45.08 -26.35 -37.57
C ASN A 10 45.13 -26.68 -36.06
N ARG A 11 46.14 -26.21 -35.31
CA ARG A 11 46.22 -26.39 -33.85
C ARG A 11 45.20 -25.54 -33.07
N CYS A 12 44.57 -24.56 -33.71
CA CYS A 12 43.52 -23.74 -33.10
C CYS A 12 42.13 -24.39 -33.17
N LYS A 13 42.02 -25.64 -33.65
CA LYS A 13 40.78 -26.40 -33.75
C LYS A 13 40.88 -27.66 -32.90
N GLN A 14 39.75 -28.08 -32.33
CA GLN A 14 39.69 -29.33 -31.58
C GLN A 14 39.52 -30.52 -32.51
N THR A 15 38.66 -30.40 -33.52
CA THR A 15 38.48 -31.39 -34.60
C THR A 15 38.41 -30.76 -35.98
N GLU A 16 38.58 -31.58 -37.03
CA GLU A 16 38.49 -31.13 -38.43
C GLU A 16 37.03 -30.71 -38.74
N GLY A 17 36.82 -29.41 -38.95
CA GLY A 17 35.49 -28.82 -39.15
C GLY A 17 35.04 -27.86 -38.05
N ASP A 18 35.73 -27.84 -36.90
CA ASP A 18 35.43 -26.88 -35.84
C ASP A 18 35.85 -25.45 -36.19
N TYR A 19 35.20 -24.49 -35.54
CA TYR A 19 35.58 -23.08 -35.58
C TYR A 19 36.91 -22.86 -34.87
N ASP A 20 37.77 -22.02 -35.45
CA ASP A 20 39.03 -21.61 -34.83
C ASP A 20 38.76 -20.98 -33.46
N CYS A 21 39.46 -21.46 -32.44
CA CYS A 21 39.34 -20.96 -31.07
C CYS A 21 37.88 -20.95 -30.57
N SER A 22 37.15 -22.03 -30.88
CA SER A 22 35.73 -22.21 -30.57
C SER A 22 34.83 -21.08 -31.09
N GLY A 23 35.28 -20.33 -32.11
CA GLY A 23 34.59 -19.17 -32.68
C GLY A 23 34.59 -17.93 -31.78
N ARG A 24 35.41 -17.92 -30.71
CA ARG A 24 35.41 -16.87 -29.69
C ARG A 24 36.72 -16.09 -29.62
N GLY A 25 37.77 -16.54 -30.30
CA GLY A 25 39.08 -15.91 -30.29
C GLY A 25 39.71 -15.79 -31.67
N THR A 26 40.93 -15.29 -31.71
CA THR A 26 41.70 -15.19 -32.95
C THR A 26 42.87 -16.17 -32.89
N CYS A 27 43.00 -17.03 -33.90
CA CYS A 27 44.14 -17.92 -34.02
C CYS A 27 45.36 -17.14 -34.52
N MET A 28 46.43 -17.09 -33.73
CA MET A 28 47.71 -16.52 -34.11
C MET A 28 48.81 -17.57 -33.96
N CYS A 29 49.38 -18.00 -35.08
CA CYS A 29 50.48 -18.97 -35.12
C CYS A 29 50.17 -20.27 -34.35
N GLY A 30 48.95 -20.79 -34.48
CA GLY A 30 48.54 -22.03 -33.81
C GLY A 30 48.27 -21.88 -32.31
N THR A 31 48.21 -20.64 -31.80
CA THR A 31 47.78 -20.32 -30.43
C THR A 31 46.56 -19.42 -30.49
N CYS A 32 45.55 -19.73 -29.68
CA CYS A 32 44.35 -18.90 -29.59
C CYS A 32 44.56 -17.69 -28.69
N ILE A 33 44.30 -16.50 -29.22
CA ILE A 33 44.19 -15.27 -28.44
C ILE A 33 42.71 -15.07 -28.09
N CYS A 34 42.39 -15.35 -26.83
CA CYS A 34 41.05 -15.22 -26.30
C CYS A 34 40.74 -13.79 -25.87
N PRO A 35 39.51 -13.31 -26.09
CA PRO A 35 38.98 -12.14 -25.40
C PRO A 35 39.02 -12.38 -23.89
N TYR A 36 39.01 -11.28 -23.14
CA TYR A 36 39.17 -11.31 -21.68
C TYR A 36 38.09 -12.16 -20.95
N GLU A 37 36.92 -12.32 -21.56
CA GLU A 37 35.75 -13.05 -21.07
C GLU A 37 35.93 -14.57 -21.12
N PHE A 38 36.89 -15.03 -21.93
CA PHE A 38 37.14 -16.45 -22.18
C PHE A 38 38.54 -16.86 -21.72
N SER A 39 38.67 -18.15 -21.48
CA SER A 39 39.87 -18.85 -21.03
C SER A 39 39.89 -20.25 -21.62
N GLY A 40 41.00 -20.96 -21.40
CA GLY A 40 41.26 -22.25 -22.04
C GLY A 40 42.18 -22.09 -23.23
N THR A 41 42.71 -23.21 -23.71
CA THR A 41 43.65 -23.22 -24.84
C THR A 41 42.97 -22.86 -26.16
N LEU A 42 41.66 -23.04 -26.25
CA LEU A 42 40.82 -22.78 -27.41
C LEU A 42 39.71 -21.75 -27.11
N CYS A 43 39.79 -21.00 -26.01
CA CYS A 43 38.77 -20.03 -25.59
C CYS A 43 37.39 -20.66 -25.28
N GLU A 44 37.38 -21.94 -24.93
CA GLU A 44 36.18 -22.72 -24.70
C GLU A 44 35.51 -22.39 -23.35
N THR A 45 36.30 -21.97 -22.36
CA THR A 45 35.83 -21.78 -20.97
C THR A 45 35.51 -20.31 -20.69
N PHE A 46 34.29 -20.04 -20.26
CA PHE A 46 33.87 -18.70 -19.84
C PHE A 46 34.46 -18.34 -18.46
N LYS A 47 35.09 -17.17 -18.33
CA LYS A 47 35.57 -16.66 -17.03
C LYS A 47 34.42 -16.05 -16.25
N VAL A 48 33.96 -16.77 -15.23
CA VAL A 48 32.99 -16.23 -14.28
C VAL A 48 33.75 -15.39 -13.24
N PRO A 49 33.36 -14.13 -13.00
CA PRO A 49 33.94 -13.34 -11.92
C PRO A 49 33.78 -14.07 -10.58
N THR A 50 34.87 -14.13 -9.81
CA THR A 50 34.90 -14.83 -8.51
C THR A 50 34.22 -14.02 -7.41
N VAL A 51 34.24 -12.70 -7.54
CA VAL A 51 33.66 -11.75 -6.59
C VAL A 51 32.13 -11.79 -6.68
N ARG A 52 31.46 -11.88 -5.54
CA ARG A 52 30.00 -11.84 -5.42
C ARG A 52 29.55 -10.61 -4.64
N CYS A 53 28.31 -10.17 -4.88
CA CYS A 53 27.67 -9.11 -4.09
C CYS A 53 27.65 -9.41 -2.58
N SER A 54 27.60 -10.70 -2.18
CA SER A 54 27.65 -11.13 -0.78
C SER A 54 28.95 -10.78 -0.08
N ASP A 55 30.07 -10.79 -0.80
CA ASP A 55 31.41 -10.67 -0.23
C ASP A 55 31.68 -9.24 0.22
N ILE A 56 31.06 -8.28 -0.47
CA ILE A 56 31.19 -6.84 -0.19
C ILE A 56 30.02 -6.32 0.68
N LYS A 57 28.95 -7.13 0.89
CA LYS A 57 27.73 -6.70 1.60
C LYS A 57 28.03 -6.05 2.95
N LYS A 58 28.81 -6.73 3.79
CA LYS A 58 29.13 -6.24 5.15
C LYS A 58 29.82 -4.88 5.11
N CYS A 59 30.66 -4.67 4.11
CA CYS A 59 31.40 -3.44 3.97
C CYS A 59 30.55 -2.29 3.37
N MET A 60 29.71 -2.58 2.38
CA MET A 60 28.81 -1.59 1.79
C MET A 60 27.82 -1.01 2.79
N VAL A 61 27.37 -1.80 3.78
CA VAL A 61 26.53 -1.30 4.88
C VAL A 61 27.20 -0.13 5.61
N ASN A 62 28.51 -0.21 5.85
CA ASN A 62 29.26 0.88 6.49
C ASN A 62 29.36 2.12 5.58
N VAL A 63 29.50 1.91 4.26
CA VAL A 63 29.50 3.01 3.27
C VAL A 63 28.15 3.73 3.24
N PHE A 64 27.05 3.01 3.44
CA PHE A 64 25.70 3.59 3.48
C PHE A 64 25.45 4.41 4.75
N ASP A 65 26.02 4.00 5.87
CA ASP A 65 25.86 4.67 7.16
C ASP A 65 26.86 5.84 7.37
N SER A 66 28.00 5.79 6.70
CA SER A 66 29.04 6.82 6.78
C SER A 66 28.82 7.97 5.80
N LYS A 67 29.25 9.18 6.17
CA LYS A 67 29.39 10.29 5.23
C LYS A 67 30.62 10.13 4.32
N GLU A 68 31.62 9.40 4.80
CA GLU A 68 32.84 9.14 4.08
C GLU A 68 32.68 7.91 3.16
N LEU A 69 33.23 8.02 1.95
CA LEU A 69 33.23 6.95 0.95
C LEU A 69 34.35 5.92 1.15
N THR A 70 34.95 5.91 2.33
CA THR A 70 36.09 5.07 2.73
C THR A 70 35.59 3.80 3.42
N GLY A 71 34.83 2.99 2.69
CA GLY A 71 34.59 1.60 3.06
C GLY A 71 35.34 0.68 2.10
N CYS A 72 35.87 -0.42 2.63
CA CYS A 72 36.36 -1.58 1.86
C CYS A 72 37.76 -1.45 1.26
N ASN A 73 38.53 -0.40 1.57
CA ASN A 73 39.82 -0.14 0.94
C ASN A 73 39.73 -0.07 -0.62
N ILE A 74 38.54 0.22 -1.14
CA ILE A 74 38.20 0.28 -2.56
C ILE A 74 37.60 1.67 -2.82
N SER A 75 37.89 2.24 -3.98
CA SER A 75 37.32 3.53 -4.38
C SER A 75 35.83 3.39 -4.67
N VAL A 76 35.01 4.18 -3.98
CA VAL A 76 33.57 4.25 -4.22
C VAL A 76 33.22 5.58 -4.89
N THR A 77 32.64 5.54 -6.08
CA THR A 77 32.17 6.71 -6.81
C THR A 77 30.65 6.80 -6.78
N LYS A 78 30.09 7.96 -6.40
CA LYS A 78 28.64 8.18 -6.41
C LYS A 78 28.19 8.70 -7.77
N VAL A 79 27.16 8.09 -8.35
CA VAL A 79 26.57 8.50 -9.63
C VAL A 79 25.06 8.64 -9.50
N LYS A 80 24.44 9.49 -10.32
CA LYS A 80 22.97 9.66 -10.31
C LYS A 80 22.24 8.43 -10.85
N LYS A 81 22.78 7.82 -11.91
CA LYS A 81 22.25 6.64 -12.58
C LYS A 81 23.40 5.69 -12.86
N LEU A 82 23.17 4.39 -12.67
CA LEU A 82 24.11 3.35 -13.07
C LEU A 82 24.06 3.21 -14.59
N GLU A 83 25.23 3.08 -15.21
CA GLU A 83 25.31 2.86 -16.65
C GLU A 83 24.88 1.43 -16.97
N GLU A 84 24.07 1.24 -18.00
CA GLU A 84 23.74 -0.09 -18.50
C GLU A 84 24.93 -0.60 -19.32
N SER A 85 26.02 -0.92 -18.62
CA SER A 85 27.21 -1.46 -19.24
C SER A 85 26.95 -2.92 -19.61
N ALA A 86 27.09 -3.25 -20.90
CA ALA A 86 27.12 -4.65 -21.37
C ALA A 86 28.47 -5.35 -21.07
N SER A 87 29.30 -4.77 -20.19
CA SER A 87 30.60 -5.34 -19.85
C SER A 87 30.44 -6.45 -18.83
N PHE A 88 30.97 -7.64 -19.14
CA PHE A 88 30.92 -8.82 -18.28
C PHE A 88 31.65 -8.65 -16.94
N PHE A 89 32.51 -7.64 -16.80
CA PHE A 89 33.19 -7.35 -15.54
C PHE A 89 32.50 -6.28 -14.70
N VAL A 90 31.27 -5.91 -15.06
CA VAL A 90 30.44 -5.02 -14.27
C VAL A 90 29.29 -5.81 -13.68
N GLN A 91 29.34 -6.06 -12.37
CA GLN A 91 28.25 -6.74 -11.67
C GLN A 91 27.37 -5.72 -10.93
N THR A 92 26.10 -5.67 -11.29
CA THR A 92 25.11 -4.86 -10.57
C THR A 92 24.59 -5.62 -9.35
N CYS A 93 24.64 -4.98 -8.19
CA CYS A 93 24.19 -5.49 -6.91
C CYS A 93 23.12 -4.59 -6.31
N GLN A 94 22.18 -5.19 -5.57
CA GLN A 94 21.12 -4.49 -4.86
C GLN A 94 21.05 -4.99 -3.41
N ILE A 95 21.01 -4.08 -2.45
CA ILE A 95 20.94 -4.39 -1.02
C ILE A 95 19.87 -3.51 -0.38
N ILE A 96 19.03 -4.10 0.47
CA ILE A 96 18.07 -3.35 1.28
C ILE A 96 18.74 -2.97 2.60
N HIS A 97 18.77 -1.67 2.92
CA HIS A 97 19.29 -1.12 4.16
C HIS A 97 18.40 0.04 4.63
N ARG A 98 17.99 0.03 5.91
CA ARG A 98 17.08 1.04 6.49
C ARG A 98 15.82 1.29 5.65
N ASN A 99 15.18 0.22 5.15
CA ASN A 99 13.99 0.26 4.28
C ASN A 99 14.21 0.95 2.92
N CYS A 100 15.47 1.16 2.54
CA CYS A 100 15.87 1.72 1.26
C CYS A 100 16.63 0.69 0.43
N SER A 101 16.32 0.64 -0.86
CA SER A 101 17.01 -0.20 -1.84
C SER A 101 18.23 0.54 -2.38
N HIS A 102 19.42 0.11 -2.00
CA HIS A 102 20.67 0.64 -2.52
C HIS A 102 21.17 -0.22 -3.69
N SER A 103 21.42 0.42 -4.83
CA SER A 103 21.97 -0.23 -6.03
C SER A 103 23.38 0.26 -6.30
N PHE A 104 24.28 -0.66 -6.62
CA PHE A 104 25.68 -0.33 -6.95
C PHE A 104 26.24 -1.32 -7.97
N GLN A 105 27.28 -0.90 -8.67
CA GLN A 105 28.04 -1.71 -9.63
C GLN A 105 29.44 -1.96 -9.12
N ILE A 106 29.89 -3.20 -9.23
CA ILE A 106 31.25 -3.62 -8.93
C ILE A 106 31.99 -3.72 -10.26
N HIS A 107 33.02 -2.89 -10.43
CA HIS A 107 33.92 -2.97 -11.58
C HIS A 107 35.06 -3.91 -11.23
N ILE A 108 35.08 -5.07 -11.88
CA ILE A 108 36.06 -6.13 -11.65
C ILE A 108 37.19 -5.98 -12.68
N ASN A 109 38.41 -6.32 -12.29
CA ASN A 109 39.53 -6.36 -13.21
C ASN A 109 39.29 -7.39 -14.33
N LYS A 110 39.97 -7.25 -15.46
CA LYS A 110 39.96 -8.17 -16.60
C LYS A 110 40.33 -9.63 -16.24
N ASN A 111 40.95 -9.83 -15.09
CA ASN A 111 41.28 -11.15 -14.57
C ASN A 111 40.13 -11.81 -13.79
N GLY A 112 39.07 -11.07 -13.44
CA GLY A 112 37.92 -11.59 -12.68
C GLY A 112 38.18 -11.83 -11.18
N THR A 113 39.34 -11.39 -10.66
CA THR A 113 39.82 -11.70 -9.30
C THR A 113 39.77 -10.53 -8.32
N HIS A 114 39.91 -9.29 -8.80
CA HIS A 114 39.99 -8.10 -7.95
C HIS A 114 38.95 -7.07 -8.33
N ILE A 115 38.46 -6.36 -7.33
CA ILE A 115 37.56 -5.22 -7.50
C ILE A 115 38.42 -3.98 -7.75
N ASN A 116 38.24 -3.35 -8.90
CA ASN A 116 38.93 -2.11 -9.26
C ASN A 116 38.26 -0.89 -8.61
N SER A 117 36.94 -0.82 -8.69
CA SER A 117 36.14 0.28 -8.14
C SER A 117 34.70 -0.13 -7.93
N ILE A 118 33.97 0.63 -7.13
CA ILE A 118 32.54 0.45 -6.91
C ILE A 118 31.83 1.75 -7.30
N THR A 119 30.80 1.64 -8.11
CA THR A 119 29.94 2.78 -8.47
C THR A 119 28.62 2.66 -7.75
N LEU A 120 28.33 3.60 -6.86
CA LEU A 120 27.14 3.63 -6.03
C LEU A 120 26.08 4.58 -6.63
N LYS A 121 24.88 4.07 -6.89
CA LYS A 121 23.74 4.92 -7.25
C LYS A 121 23.40 5.83 -6.07
N MET A 122 23.23 7.13 -6.33
CA MET A 122 22.65 8.06 -5.37
C MET A 122 21.23 7.61 -5.05
N LEU A 123 20.94 7.52 -3.75
CA LEU A 123 19.63 7.10 -3.27
C LEU A 123 18.60 8.19 -3.53
N ASP A 124 17.50 7.85 -4.22
CA ASP A 124 16.32 8.70 -4.28
C ASP A 124 15.33 8.29 -3.19
N PRO A 125 15.10 9.11 -2.14
CA PRO A 125 14.18 8.76 -1.05
C PRO A 125 12.72 8.56 -1.49
N MET A 126 12.34 9.04 -2.68
CA MET A 126 10.96 8.91 -3.19
C MET A 126 10.74 7.60 -3.93
N GLU A 127 11.76 7.10 -4.63
CA GLU A 127 11.67 5.89 -5.47
C GLU A 127 12.32 4.67 -4.79
N ASP A 128 13.49 4.84 -4.21
CA ASP A 128 14.32 3.75 -3.72
C ASP A 128 13.98 3.35 -2.28
N CYS A 129 13.33 4.24 -1.51
CA CYS A 129 12.92 3.95 -0.16
C CYS A 129 11.45 3.58 -0.08
N VAL A 130 11.18 2.47 0.61
CA VAL A 130 9.82 2.21 1.11
C VAL A 130 9.58 3.29 2.15
N ARG A 131 8.86 4.35 1.74
CA ARG A 131 8.27 5.29 2.70
C ARG A 131 7.61 4.45 3.76
N ASP A 132 7.88 4.78 5.01
CA ASP A 132 7.34 4.07 6.16
C ASP A 132 5.81 4.27 6.14
N PHE A 133 5.13 3.50 5.28
CA PHE A 133 3.69 3.55 5.05
C PHE A 133 2.99 3.29 6.37
N HIS A 134 3.64 2.54 7.27
CA HIS A 134 3.18 2.33 8.62
C HIS A 134 3.01 3.64 9.41
N SER A 135 3.90 4.63 9.29
CA SER A 135 3.77 5.90 10.01
C SER A 135 2.60 6.74 9.47
N PHE A 136 2.44 6.80 8.15
CA PHE A 136 1.38 7.59 7.51
C PHE A 136 0.02 6.91 7.66
N PHE A 137 -0.05 5.60 7.46
CA PHE A 137 -1.24 4.79 7.63
C PHE A 137 -1.69 4.80 9.09
N ARG A 138 -0.78 4.66 10.06
CA ARG A 138 -1.12 4.74 11.49
C ARG A 138 -1.64 6.13 11.87
N LYS A 139 -1.05 7.22 11.35
CA LYS A 139 -1.56 8.58 11.57
C LYS A 139 -2.96 8.76 10.97
N ARG A 140 -3.18 8.32 9.72
CA ARG A 140 -4.50 8.38 9.08
C ARG A 140 -5.54 7.52 9.79
N LEU A 141 -5.18 6.30 10.20
CA LEU A 141 -6.06 5.39 10.91
C LEU A 141 -6.47 5.97 12.28
N LEU A 142 -5.53 6.55 13.02
CA LEU A 142 -5.84 7.26 14.27
C LEU A 142 -6.78 8.44 14.04
N GLN A 143 -6.58 9.24 13.00
CA GLN A 143 -7.48 10.34 12.66
C GLN A 143 -8.89 9.85 12.31
N VAL A 144 -9.00 8.80 11.49
CA VAL A 144 -10.31 8.20 11.14
C VAL A 144 -11.00 7.67 12.40
N CYS A 145 -10.29 6.94 13.27
CA CYS A 145 -10.85 6.44 14.53
C CYS A 145 -11.38 7.58 15.42
N ILE A 146 -10.64 8.68 15.58
CA ILE A 146 -11.08 9.83 16.39
C ILE A 146 -12.35 10.47 15.80
N ILE A 147 -12.38 10.66 14.48
CA ILE A 147 -13.56 11.23 13.79
C ILE A 147 -14.77 10.32 13.97
N THR A 148 -14.62 9.01 13.78
CA THR A 148 -15.72 8.04 13.95
C THR A 148 -16.27 8.06 15.38
N ILE A 149 -15.41 8.14 16.39
CA ILE A 149 -15.84 8.24 17.80
C ILE A 149 -16.59 9.54 18.05
N ALA A 150 -16.08 10.69 17.57
CA ALA A 150 -16.73 11.99 17.75
C ALA A 150 -18.13 12.02 17.10
N VAL A 151 -18.23 11.49 15.88
CA VAL A 151 -19.51 11.38 15.15
C VAL A 151 -20.49 10.47 15.89
N ALA A 152 -20.04 9.33 16.40
CA ALA A 152 -20.88 8.42 17.17
C ALA A 152 -21.42 9.07 18.46
N ILE A 153 -20.56 9.80 19.19
CA ILE A 153 -20.96 10.54 20.40
C ILE A 153 -21.99 11.62 20.06
N PHE A 154 -21.79 12.36 18.96
CA PHE A 154 -22.72 13.39 18.51
C PHE A 154 -24.11 12.82 18.18
N PHE A 155 -24.18 11.71 17.43
CA PHE A 155 -25.45 11.04 17.15
C PHE A 155 -26.11 10.50 18.43
N TYR A 156 -25.33 9.96 19.36
CA TYR A 156 -25.85 9.49 20.65
C TYR A 156 -26.44 10.64 21.48
N ALA A 157 -25.78 11.81 21.51
CA ALA A 157 -26.30 13.00 22.18
C ALA A 157 -27.61 13.51 21.55
N ILE A 158 -27.72 13.50 20.22
CA ILE A 158 -28.95 13.86 19.51
C ILE A 158 -30.09 12.90 19.87
N THR A 159 -29.85 11.59 19.82
CA THR A 159 -30.89 10.58 20.12
C THR A 159 -31.38 10.68 21.57
N ILE A 160 -30.49 10.91 22.54
CA ILE A 160 -30.86 11.19 23.93
C ILE A 160 -31.71 12.46 24.02
N SER A 161 -31.28 13.53 23.35
CA SER A 161 -31.99 14.82 23.37
C SER A 161 -33.41 14.69 22.81
N ILE A 162 -33.57 14.00 21.68
CA ILE A 162 -34.88 13.69 21.08
C ILE A 162 -35.73 12.86 22.04
N ARG A 163 -35.15 11.83 22.69
CA ARG A 163 -35.88 10.99 23.66
C ARG A 163 -36.36 11.80 24.86
N LEU A 164 -35.54 12.70 25.39
CA LEU A 164 -35.91 13.59 26.50
C LEU A 164 -37.02 14.57 26.09
N LEU A 165 -36.92 15.16 24.89
CA LEU A 165 -37.97 16.01 24.33
C LEU A 165 -39.28 15.23 24.13
N TYR A 166 -39.21 14.00 23.62
CA TYR A 166 -40.36 13.12 23.46
C TYR A 166 -41.03 12.80 24.79
N ILE A 167 -40.27 12.43 25.82
CA ILE A 167 -40.80 12.17 27.17
C ILE A 167 -41.45 13.43 27.74
N LYS A 168 -40.79 14.59 27.64
CA LYS A 168 -41.33 15.87 28.13
C LYS A 168 -42.62 16.24 27.41
N TRP A 169 -42.66 16.05 26.10
CA TRP A 169 -43.85 16.31 25.28
C TRP A 169 -44.99 15.34 25.61
N LYS A 170 -44.70 14.05 25.78
CA LYS A 170 -45.67 13.04 26.22
C LYS A 170 -46.26 13.40 27.58
N ASN A 171 -45.43 13.74 28.56
CA ASN A 171 -45.89 14.18 29.89
C ASN A 171 -46.76 15.44 29.80
N LYS A 172 -46.39 16.42 28.95
CA LYS A 172 -47.21 17.62 28.72
C LYS A 172 -48.57 17.26 28.12
N ARG A 173 -48.60 16.35 27.12
CA ARG A 173 -49.83 15.87 26.48
C ARG A 173 -50.72 15.07 27.42
N ASP A 174 -50.15 14.24 28.29
CA ASP A 174 -50.92 13.49 29.29
C ASP A 174 -51.50 14.44 30.36
N ASN A 175 -50.76 15.47 30.76
CA ASN A 175 -51.26 16.50 31.67
C ASN A 175 -52.38 17.34 31.05
N THR A 176 -52.30 17.70 29.76
CA THR A 176 -53.41 18.40 29.09
C THR A 176 -54.63 17.50 28.93
N LYS A 177 -54.46 16.21 28.59
CA LYS A 177 -55.56 15.24 28.56
C LYS A 177 -56.24 15.08 29.93
N LYS A 178 -55.48 15.04 31.02
CA LYS A 178 -56.03 14.98 32.39
C LYS A 178 -56.87 16.22 32.71
N ARG A 179 -56.40 17.42 32.38
CA ARG A 179 -57.19 18.66 32.52
C ARG A 179 -58.47 18.62 31.69
N TRP A 180 -58.40 18.20 30.43
CA TRP A 180 -59.59 18.06 29.57
C TRP A 180 -60.63 17.11 30.16
N ARG A 181 -60.22 15.97 30.73
CA ARG A 181 -61.14 15.05 31.43
C ARG A 181 -61.80 15.71 32.65
N GLN A 182 -61.07 16.49 33.44
CA GLN A 182 -61.64 17.23 34.58
C GLN A 182 -62.67 18.27 34.11
N TRP A 183 -62.39 19.01 33.03
CA TRP A 183 -63.34 19.98 32.47
C TRP A 183 -64.62 19.32 31.95
N ILE A 184 -64.51 18.17 31.29
CA ILE A 184 -65.69 17.41 30.82
C ILE A 184 -66.57 16.98 31.99
N ILE A 185 -65.97 16.49 33.10
CA ILE A 185 -66.72 16.10 34.31
C ILE A 185 -67.43 17.32 34.91
N VAL A 186 -66.74 18.46 35.07
CA VAL A 186 -67.34 19.70 35.60
C VAL A 186 -68.46 20.20 34.70
N LEU A 187 -68.28 20.18 33.38
CA LEU A 187 -69.30 20.57 32.42
C LEU A 187 -70.52 19.65 32.50
N HIS A 188 -70.32 18.34 32.62
CA HIS A 188 -71.41 17.38 32.76
C HIS A 188 -72.19 17.57 34.07
N ILE A 189 -71.51 17.87 35.18
CA ILE A 189 -72.16 18.25 36.45
C ILE A 189 -72.97 19.54 36.24
N PHE A 190 -72.38 20.58 35.66
CA PHE A 190 -73.05 21.86 35.43
C PHE A 190 -74.29 21.74 34.54
N ILE A 191 -74.23 20.94 33.48
CA ILE A 191 -75.39 20.66 32.61
C ILE A 191 -76.47 19.89 33.38
N SER A 192 -76.08 18.92 34.23
CA SER A 192 -77.06 18.16 35.03
C SER A 192 -77.76 19.00 36.11
N THR A 193 -77.06 19.96 36.73
CA THR A 193 -77.65 20.84 37.76
C THR A 193 -78.58 21.89 37.18
N ASN A 194 -78.31 22.39 35.96
CA ASN A 194 -79.18 23.38 35.30
C ASN A 194 -80.39 22.76 34.58
N ARG A 195 -80.50 21.42 34.54
CA ARG A 195 -81.69 20.74 34.02
C ARG A 195 -82.79 20.63 35.09
N GLY A 196 -83.01 21.71 35.83
CA GLY A 196 -84.17 21.89 36.68
C GLY A 196 -85.39 22.24 35.82
N GLU A 197 -86.43 21.42 35.95
CA GLU A 197 -87.84 21.72 35.69
C GLU A 197 -88.16 22.55 34.43
N TYR A 198 -88.10 21.90 33.27
CA TYR A 198 -89.01 22.28 32.19
C TYR A 198 -90.25 21.41 32.33
N GLU A 199 -91.36 22.01 32.80
CA GLU A 199 -92.69 21.40 32.77
C GLU A 199 -93.01 20.95 31.33
N SER A 200 -93.32 19.67 31.15
CA SER A 200 -93.75 19.11 29.88
C SER A 200 -95.10 19.72 29.47
N PRO A 201 -95.23 20.25 28.25
CA PRO A 201 -96.54 20.56 27.69
C PRO A 201 -97.35 19.27 27.53
N SER A 202 -98.57 19.27 28.07
CA SER A 202 -99.53 18.17 27.95
C SER A 202 -99.77 17.79 26.49
N ALA A 203 -99.59 16.51 26.16
CA ALA A 203 -99.82 15.97 24.83
C ALA A 203 -101.30 16.10 24.42
N PRO A 204 -101.60 16.43 23.16
CA PRO A 204 -102.96 16.42 22.64
C PRO A 204 -103.48 14.99 22.51
N VAL A 205 -104.72 14.80 22.97
CA VAL A 205 -105.51 13.56 22.86
C VAL A 205 -105.78 13.28 21.39
N VAL A 206 -105.30 12.13 20.91
CA VAL A 206 -105.64 11.59 19.58
C VAL A 206 -106.83 10.65 19.77
N GLU A 207 -108.02 11.09 19.36
CA GLU A 207 -109.21 10.25 19.22
C GLU A 207 -109.05 9.32 18.00
N HIS A 208 -109.16 8.01 18.23
CA HIS A 208 -109.33 7.02 17.18
C HIS A 208 -110.81 6.64 17.04
N PRO A 209 -111.34 6.54 15.80
CA PRO A 209 -112.75 6.27 15.54
C PRO A 209 -113.10 4.77 15.70
N ASN A 210 -114.28 4.51 16.28
CA ASN A 210 -114.89 3.20 16.43
C ASN A 210 -115.52 2.71 15.11
N THR A 211 -115.05 1.56 14.66
CA THR A 211 -115.79 0.49 13.97
C THR A 211 -116.49 -0.37 15.05
N ASP A 212 -117.65 -1.02 14.92
CA ASP A 212 -118.64 -1.24 13.86
C ASP A 212 -119.95 -1.75 14.49
N GLU A 213 -120.95 -1.86 13.64
CA GLU A 213 -122.28 -2.49 13.71
C GLU A 213 -122.48 -3.79 14.54
N CYS A 214 -123.75 -3.97 14.91
CA CYS A 214 -124.48 -5.16 15.43
C CYS A 214 -124.48 -5.43 16.94
#